data_AF-A0A9J6RBF1-F1
#
_entry.id   AF-A0A9J6RBF1-F1
#
_cell.length_a   1.000
_cell.length_b   1.000
_cell.length_c   1.000
_cell.angle_alpha   90.00
_cell.angle_beta   90.00
_cell.angle_gamma   90.00
#
_symmetry.space_group_name_H-M   'P 1'
#
loop_
_entity.id
_entity.type
_entity.pdbx_description
1 polymer ?
#
loop_
_entity_poly.entity_id
_entity_poly.type
_entity_poly.pdbx_seq_one_letter_code
_entity_poly.pdbx_strand_id
1 'polypeptide(L)'
;MVRALKHITIISLMIILILIIYYVFFTYPKYSGNKFLNYIHVFMFFMFIIGLVYGIFILKLKLVLTIPMALVILFMFTFLADTIDEKYGYMFSHFYSRHPYTNLLQLNEYRNINGNYITIKDKLSQQGVVVDSIYEGHIVDVHEGIDRSITRGIYYINKQYYIIFDWIEEDVVILITKEEVSDLLLEKINTSAEIIEYKANYIDIKIDNGDLVLYNIVSTDNLNFDFIQLGE
;
A
#
# COMPACT_ATOMS: atom_id res chain seq x y z
N MET A 1 40.40 -11.20 -23.25
CA MET A 1 40.09 -10.92 -21.84
C MET A 1 39.11 -9.75 -21.66
N VAL A 2 39.41 -8.55 -22.17
CA VAL A 2 38.57 -7.33 -22.00
C VAL A 2 37.13 -7.47 -22.53
N ARG A 3 36.94 -8.08 -23.71
CA ARG A 3 35.59 -8.30 -24.27
C ARG A 3 34.73 -9.27 -23.45
N ALA A 4 35.34 -10.36 -22.96
CA ALA A 4 34.64 -11.34 -22.12
C ALA A 4 34.20 -10.72 -20.79
N LEU A 5 35.08 -9.91 -20.17
CA LEU A 5 34.75 -9.19 -18.94
C LEU A 5 33.56 -8.24 -19.14
N LYS A 6 33.54 -7.49 -20.26
CA LYS A 6 32.42 -6.61 -20.60
C LYS A 6 31.09 -7.37 -20.72
N HIS A 7 31.09 -8.55 -21.35
CA HIS A 7 29.87 -9.36 -21.48
C HIS A 7 29.38 -9.88 -20.13
N ILE A 8 30.29 -10.32 -19.25
CA ILE A 8 29.95 -10.75 -17.89
C ILE A 8 29.32 -9.61 -17.09
N THR A 9 29.94 -8.42 -17.09
CA THR A 9 29.42 -7.26 -16.35
C THR A 9 28.00 -6.89 -16.78
N ILE A 10 27.71 -6.91 -18.09
CA ILE A 10 26.38 -6.52 -18.57
C ILE A 10 25.34 -7.61 -18.26
N ILE A 11 25.69 -8.89 -18.34
CA ILE A 11 24.79 -9.99 -17.94
C ILE A 11 24.47 -9.88 -16.45
N SER A 12 25.46 -9.61 -15.60
CA SER A 12 25.25 -9.43 -14.16
C SER A 12 24.33 -8.23 -13.86
N LEU A 13 24.54 -7.09 -14.52
CA LEU A 13 23.67 -5.92 -14.38
C LEU A 13 22.23 -6.23 -14.79
N MET A 14 22.06 -7.03 -15.84
CA MET A 14 20.73 -7.45 -16.28
C MET A 14 20.04 -8.29 -15.20
N ILE A 15 20.73 -9.28 -14.64
CA ILE A 15 20.19 -10.14 -13.55
C ILE A 15 19.77 -9.28 -12.35
N ILE A 16 20.58 -8.28 -11.96
CA ILE A 16 20.25 -7.37 -10.86
C ILE A 16 19.00 -6.55 -11.19
N LEU A 17 18.91 -5.98 -12.40
CA LEU A 17 17.75 -5.20 -12.81
C LEU A 17 16.47 -6.04 -12.81
N ILE A 18 16.56 -7.28 -13.28
CA ILE A 18 15.46 -8.26 -13.28
C ILE A 18 14.98 -8.52 -11.85
N LEU A 19 15.91 -8.73 -10.92
CA LEU A 19 15.59 -8.93 -9.51
C LEU A 19 14.91 -7.69 -8.92
N ILE A 20 15.41 -6.49 -9.21
CA ILE A 20 14.79 -5.24 -8.74
C ILE A 20 13.35 -5.13 -9.25
N ILE A 21 13.13 -5.30 -10.56
CA ILE A 21 11.78 -5.26 -11.15
C ILE A 21 10.89 -6.31 -10.49
N TYR A 22 11.39 -7.54 -10.33
CA TYR A 22 10.66 -8.60 -9.68
C TYR A 22 10.22 -8.22 -8.25
N TYR A 23 11.13 -7.75 -7.40
CA TYR A 23 10.79 -7.38 -6.03
C TYR A 23 9.94 -6.09 -5.96
N VAL A 24 10.11 -5.11 -6.85
CA VAL A 24 9.25 -3.92 -6.87
C VAL A 24 7.79 -4.28 -7.16
N PHE A 25 7.55 -5.16 -8.13
CA PHE A 25 6.17 -5.46 -8.56
C PHE A 25 5.54 -6.66 -7.84
N PHE A 26 6.33 -7.64 -7.40
CA PHE A 26 5.82 -8.94 -6.98
C PHE A 26 6.06 -9.28 -5.51
N THR A 27 6.75 -8.45 -4.74
CA THR A 27 6.96 -8.70 -3.30
C THR A 27 5.61 -8.76 -2.56
N TYR A 28 4.78 -7.73 -2.68
CA TYR A 28 3.47 -7.73 -2.00
C TYR A 28 2.59 -8.92 -2.43
N PRO A 29 2.35 -9.20 -3.73
CA PRO A 29 1.58 -10.37 -4.15
C PRO A 29 2.14 -11.71 -3.67
N LYS A 30 3.47 -11.85 -3.61
CA LYS A 30 4.15 -13.07 -3.14
C LYS A 30 3.93 -13.32 -1.64
N TYR A 31 4.06 -12.27 -0.83
CA TYR A 31 4.13 -12.39 0.62
C TYR A 31 2.81 -12.08 1.35
N SER A 32 1.80 -11.55 0.66
CA SER A 32 0.45 -11.26 1.20
C SER A 32 -0.51 -12.46 1.19
N GLY A 33 -0.14 -13.60 0.60
CA GLY A 33 -1.00 -14.81 0.53
C GLY A 33 -2.00 -14.83 -0.63
N ASN A 34 -1.94 -13.86 -1.55
CA ASN A 34 -2.75 -13.84 -2.78
C ASN A 34 -2.22 -14.83 -3.86
N LYS A 35 -2.97 -15.00 -4.97
CA LYS A 35 -2.70 -15.92 -6.09
C LYS A 35 -1.40 -15.62 -6.88
N PHE A 36 -0.26 -15.65 -6.20
CA PHE A 36 1.08 -15.39 -6.72
C PHE A 36 1.51 -16.36 -7.84
N LEU A 37 1.06 -17.62 -7.75
CA LEU A 37 1.39 -18.70 -8.68
C LEU A 37 1.02 -18.41 -10.14
N ASN A 38 -0.01 -17.60 -10.41
CA ASN A 38 -0.40 -17.32 -11.79
C ASN A 38 0.52 -16.27 -12.46
N TYR A 39 1.07 -15.34 -11.69
CA TYR A 39 1.89 -14.25 -12.22
C TYR A 39 3.35 -14.64 -12.44
N ILE A 40 3.88 -15.59 -11.66
CA ILE A 40 5.28 -15.99 -11.75
C ILE A 40 5.61 -16.68 -13.08
N HIS A 41 4.72 -17.51 -13.62
CA HIS A 41 4.93 -18.20 -14.90
C HIS A 41 4.96 -17.21 -16.07
N VAL A 42 4.07 -16.21 -16.06
CA VAL A 42 4.04 -15.13 -17.07
C VAL A 42 5.32 -14.30 -16.99
N PHE A 43 5.77 -13.98 -15.77
CA PHE A 43 7.02 -13.25 -15.56
C PHE A 43 8.23 -14.04 -16.05
N MET A 44 8.34 -15.34 -15.71
CA MET A 44 9.41 -16.22 -16.18
C MET A 44 9.45 -16.34 -17.71
N PHE A 45 8.29 -16.43 -18.36
CA PHE A 45 8.21 -16.47 -19.83
C PHE A 45 8.65 -15.14 -20.46
N PHE A 46 8.19 -14.02 -19.92
CA PHE A 46 8.62 -12.69 -20.36
C PHE A 46 10.13 -12.50 -20.19
N MET A 47 10.68 -12.99 -19.06
CA MET A 47 12.09 -12.98 -18.76
C MET A 47 12.92 -13.79 -19.75
N PHE A 48 12.43 -14.97 -20.13
CA PHE A 48 13.06 -15.78 -21.17
C PHE A 48 13.08 -15.04 -22.52
N ILE A 49 11.98 -14.39 -22.92
CA ILE A 49 11.92 -13.58 -24.15
C ILE A 49 12.94 -12.44 -24.11
N ILE A 50 13.04 -11.71 -23.00
CA ILE A 50 14.05 -10.65 -22.84
C ILE A 50 15.46 -11.23 -23.02
N GLY A 51 15.74 -12.38 -22.40
CA GLY A 51 17.03 -13.07 -22.56
C GLY A 51 17.34 -13.42 -24.02
N LEU A 52 16.33 -13.87 -24.78
CA LEU A 52 16.48 -14.16 -26.22
C LEU A 52 16.74 -12.90 -27.05
N VAL A 53 15.93 -11.85 -26.86
CA VAL A 53 16.08 -10.56 -27.55
C VAL A 53 17.47 -9.98 -27.25
N TYR A 54 17.87 -10.00 -25.99
CA TYR A 54 19.17 -9.49 -25.55
C TYR A 54 20.33 -10.28 -26.19
N GLY A 55 20.27 -11.61 -26.18
CA GLY A 55 21.31 -12.45 -26.79
C GLY A 55 21.44 -12.25 -28.31
N ILE A 56 20.32 -12.14 -29.03
CA ILE A 56 20.31 -11.97 -30.49
C ILE A 56 20.70 -10.55 -30.89
N PHE A 57 20.09 -9.52 -30.31
CA PHE A 57 20.22 -8.15 -30.81
C PHE A 57 21.38 -7.38 -30.18
N ILE A 58 21.66 -7.60 -28.89
CA ILE A 58 22.67 -6.83 -28.15
C ILE A 58 24.02 -7.56 -28.17
N LEU A 59 24.02 -8.85 -27.81
CA LEU A 59 25.24 -9.66 -27.80
C LEU A 59 25.60 -10.25 -29.17
N LYS A 60 24.66 -10.23 -30.14
CA LYS A 60 24.84 -10.79 -31.49
C LYS A 60 25.26 -12.26 -31.46
N LEU A 61 24.72 -13.02 -30.51
CA LEU A 61 24.95 -14.46 -30.38
C LEU A 61 24.13 -15.24 -31.41
N LYS A 62 24.68 -16.37 -31.85
CA LYS A 62 23.91 -17.35 -32.65
C LYS A 62 22.81 -17.96 -31.78
N LEU A 63 21.68 -18.30 -32.37
CA LEU A 63 20.51 -18.88 -31.69
C LEU A 63 20.89 -20.05 -30.75
N VAL A 64 21.79 -20.93 -31.21
CA VAL A 64 22.30 -22.10 -30.47
C VAL A 64 22.98 -21.71 -29.15
N LEU A 65 23.57 -20.52 -29.05
CA LEU A 65 24.19 -20.00 -27.83
C LEU A 65 23.24 -19.11 -27.03
N THR A 66 22.31 -18.43 -27.70
CA THR A 66 21.33 -17.55 -27.04
C THR A 66 20.34 -18.31 -26.17
N ILE A 67 19.85 -19.47 -26.63
CA ILE A 67 18.89 -20.27 -25.87
C ILE A 67 19.50 -20.75 -24.53
N PRO A 68 20.68 -21.41 -24.50
CA PRO A 68 21.35 -21.77 -23.25
C PRO A 68 21.62 -20.56 -22.35
N MET A 69 22.02 -19.42 -22.91
CA MET A 69 22.25 -18.20 -22.13
C MET A 69 20.96 -17.72 -21.44
N ALA A 70 19.84 -17.66 -22.16
CA ALA A 70 18.56 -17.25 -21.59
C ALA A 70 18.10 -18.22 -20.48
N LEU A 71 18.33 -19.53 -20.65
CA LEU A 71 18.06 -20.53 -19.62
C LEU A 71 18.96 -20.33 -18.39
N VAL A 72 20.25 -20.02 -18.57
CA VAL A 72 21.17 -19.73 -17.46
C VAL A 72 20.73 -18.48 -16.69
N ILE A 73 20.30 -17.42 -17.38
CA ILE A 73 19.77 -16.21 -16.73
C ILE A 73 18.53 -16.54 -15.92
N LEU A 74 17.60 -17.32 -16.49
CA LEU A 74 16.38 -17.74 -15.80
C LEU A 74 16.71 -18.56 -14.54
N PHE A 75 17.64 -19.52 -14.66
CA PHE A 75 18.10 -20.34 -13.54
C PHE A 75 18.78 -19.50 -12.44
N MET A 76 19.64 -18.56 -12.82
CA MET A 76 20.30 -17.66 -11.86
C MET A 76 19.30 -16.76 -11.15
N PHE A 77 18.28 -16.26 -11.87
CA PHE A 77 17.20 -15.49 -11.28
C PHE A 77 16.41 -16.32 -10.26
N THR A 78 15.96 -17.53 -10.61
CA THR A 78 15.21 -18.38 -9.69
C THR A 78 16.02 -18.72 -8.45
N PHE A 79 17.30 -19.10 -8.64
CA PHE A 79 18.20 -19.41 -7.53
C PHE A 79 18.40 -18.22 -6.56
N LEU A 80 18.61 -17.01 -7.10
CA LEU A 80 18.76 -15.81 -6.28
C LEU A 80 17.45 -15.40 -5.60
N ALA A 81 16.32 -15.53 -6.29
CA ALA A 81 15.00 -15.25 -5.71
C ALA A 81 14.69 -16.19 -4.55
N ASP A 82 15.01 -17.49 -4.69
CA ASP A 82 14.87 -18.49 -3.63
C ASP A 82 15.81 -18.18 -2.46
N THR A 83 17.06 -17.80 -2.74
CA THR A 83 18.03 -17.44 -1.69
C THR A 83 17.56 -16.22 -0.87
N ILE A 84 17.02 -15.19 -1.53
CA ILE A 84 16.44 -14.03 -0.85
C ILE A 84 15.22 -14.44 -0.04
N ASP A 85 14.41 -15.37 -0.55
CA ASP A 85 13.22 -15.88 0.12
C ASP A 85 13.56 -16.66 1.40
N GLU A 86 14.54 -17.56 1.33
CA GLU A 86 15.03 -18.30 2.50
C GLU A 86 15.55 -17.35 3.58
N LYS A 87 16.24 -16.28 3.19
CA LYS A 87 16.88 -15.36 4.13
C LYS A 87 15.97 -14.27 4.68
N TYR A 88 15.05 -13.74 3.86
CA TYR A 88 14.25 -12.55 4.15
C TYR A 88 12.74 -12.76 3.98
N GLY A 89 12.30 -13.90 3.43
CA GLY A 89 10.90 -14.18 3.15
C GLY A 89 10.02 -14.13 4.39
N TYR A 90 10.53 -14.54 5.56
CA TYR A 90 9.80 -14.41 6.82
C TYR A 90 9.61 -12.94 7.22
N MET A 91 10.60 -12.06 7.00
CA MET A 91 10.49 -10.63 7.30
C MET A 91 9.45 -9.99 6.39
N PHE A 92 9.49 -10.31 5.09
CA PHE A 92 8.51 -9.82 4.13
C PHE A 92 7.11 -10.37 4.44
N SER A 93 6.97 -11.66 4.68
CA SER A 93 5.68 -12.26 5.07
C SER A 93 5.14 -11.67 6.36
N HIS A 94 5.98 -11.47 7.39
CA HIS A 94 5.60 -10.82 8.64
C HIS A 94 5.20 -9.36 8.45
N PHE A 95 5.95 -8.60 7.63
CA PHE A 95 5.63 -7.22 7.30
C PHE A 95 4.31 -7.12 6.52
N TYR A 96 4.16 -7.86 5.43
CA TYR A 96 2.96 -7.81 4.58
C TYR A 96 1.74 -8.52 5.16
N SER A 97 1.90 -9.43 6.13
CA SER A 97 0.78 -9.96 6.91
C SER A 97 0.29 -9.00 7.99
N ARG A 98 1.17 -8.11 8.48
CA ARG A 98 0.81 -7.01 9.41
C ARG A 98 0.29 -5.77 8.71
N HIS A 99 0.74 -5.51 7.48
CA HIS A 99 0.27 -4.44 6.62
C HIS A 99 -0.40 -5.00 5.36
N PRO A 100 -1.48 -5.81 5.48
CA PRO A 100 -2.10 -6.48 4.35
C PRO A 100 -2.77 -5.52 3.37
N TYR A 101 -3.12 -4.30 3.81
CA TYR A 101 -3.76 -3.28 2.98
C TYR A 101 -3.22 -1.91 3.41
N THR A 102 -2.36 -1.31 2.59
CA THR A 102 -1.87 0.06 2.85
C THR A 102 -2.91 1.11 2.50
N ASN A 103 -3.96 0.80 1.74
CA ASN A 103 -5.18 1.61 1.67
C ASN A 103 -6.42 0.76 1.31
N LEU A 104 -7.61 1.26 1.64
CA LEU A 104 -8.90 0.62 1.31
C LEU A 104 -9.20 0.58 -0.20
N LEU A 105 -8.55 1.42 -1.02
CA LEU A 105 -8.70 1.42 -2.48
C LEU A 105 -8.11 0.16 -3.15
N GLN A 106 -7.34 -0.63 -2.40
CA GLN A 106 -6.83 -1.94 -2.83
C GLN A 106 -7.79 -3.10 -2.52
N LEU A 107 -8.86 -2.85 -1.74
CA LEU A 107 -9.98 -3.78 -1.60
C LEU A 107 -10.93 -3.58 -2.79
N ASN A 108 -10.96 -4.57 -3.70
CA ASN A 108 -11.77 -4.53 -4.92
C ASN A 108 -13.28 -4.35 -4.60
N GLU A 109 -13.69 -4.79 -3.43
CA GLU A 109 -15.03 -4.67 -2.87
C GLU A 109 -15.41 -3.22 -2.63
N TYR A 110 -14.46 -2.36 -2.24
CA TYR A 110 -14.71 -0.96 -1.87
C TYR A 110 -14.66 -0.01 -3.08
N ARG A 111 -13.75 -0.28 -4.04
CA ARG A 111 -13.49 0.60 -5.19
C ARG A 111 -14.67 0.78 -6.16
N ASN A 112 -15.67 -0.09 -6.08
CA ASN A 112 -16.79 -0.15 -7.01
C ASN A 112 -18.15 0.20 -6.37
N ILE A 113 -18.17 0.56 -5.08
CA ILE A 113 -19.39 0.90 -4.38
C ILE A 113 -19.57 2.42 -4.40
N ASN A 114 -20.45 2.91 -5.28
CA ASN A 114 -20.94 4.28 -5.21
C ASN A 114 -22.01 4.40 -4.11
N GLY A 115 -22.01 5.52 -3.40
CA GLY A 115 -22.91 5.83 -2.30
C GLY A 115 -22.18 6.32 -1.04
N ASN A 116 -22.95 6.91 -0.14
CA ASN A 116 -22.53 7.35 1.19
C ASN A 116 -22.19 6.17 2.14
N TYR A 117 -21.73 6.48 3.35
CA TYR A 117 -21.26 5.51 4.35
C TYR A 117 -22.31 4.44 4.69
N ILE A 118 -23.59 4.83 4.78
CA ILE A 118 -24.69 3.89 5.07
C ILE A 118 -24.77 2.86 3.96
N THR A 119 -24.74 3.33 2.71
CA THR A 119 -24.81 2.49 1.53
C THR A 119 -23.60 1.54 1.44
N ILE A 120 -22.41 2.02 1.79
CA ILE A 120 -21.18 1.23 1.79
C ILE A 120 -21.21 0.18 2.91
N LYS A 121 -21.56 0.59 4.14
CA LYS A 121 -21.67 -0.31 5.29
C LYS A 121 -22.68 -1.43 5.03
N ASP A 122 -23.84 -1.11 4.47
CA ASP A 122 -24.88 -2.09 4.19
C ASP A 122 -24.44 -3.08 3.10
N LYS A 123 -23.80 -2.60 2.03
CA LYS A 123 -23.24 -3.47 0.97
C LYS A 123 -22.11 -4.35 1.48
N LEU A 124 -21.23 -3.84 2.34
CA LEU A 124 -20.16 -4.61 2.97
C LEU A 124 -20.71 -5.67 3.92
N SER A 125 -21.71 -5.32 4.72
CA SER A 125 -22.42 -6.25 5.58
C SER A 125 -23.08 -7.37 4.76
N GLN A 126 -23.68 -7.04 3.62
CA GLN A 126 -24.25 -8.02 2.66
C GLN A 126 -23.19 -8.94 2.05
N GLN A 127 -21.93 -8.51 1.97
CA GLN A 127 -20.79 -9.28 1.48
C GLN A 127 -20.06 -10.07 2.59
N GLY A 128 -20.57 -10.04 3.82
CA GLY A 128 -19.98 -10.74 4.97
C GLY A 128 -18.78 -10.02 5.60
N VAL A 129 -18.56 -8.75 5.26
CA VAL A 129 -17.58 -7.89 5.93
C VAL A 129 -18.21 -7.33 7.21
N VAL A 130 -17.52 -7.51 8.33
CA VAL A 130 -17.98 -7.07 9.64
C VAL A 130 -17.59 -5.60 9.87
N VAL A 131 -18.57 -4.77 10.25
CA VAL A 131 -18.39 -3.35 10.62
C VAL A 131 -18.93 -3.15 12.05
N ASP A 132 -18.03 -3.21 13.05
CA ASP A 132 -18.43 -3.42 14.46
C ASP A 132 -18.63 -2.15 15.31
N SER A 133 -17.91 -1.05 15.03
CA SER A 133 -18.00 0.16 15.87
C SER A 133 -17.96 1.42 15.02
N ILE A 134 -18.78 2.39 15.44
CA ILE A 134 -18.87 3.72 14.85
C ILE A 134 -18.85 4.71 16.01
N TYR A 135 -17.84 5.56 16.04
CA TYR A 135 -17.88 6.79 16.81
C TYR A 135 -18.16 7.92 15.83
N GLU A 136 -19.39 8.44 15.83
CA GLU A 136 -19.82 9.51 14.93
C GLU A 136 -19.59 10.87 15.59
N GLY A 137 -18.85 11.74 14.92
CA GLY A 137 -18.84 13.18 15.18
C GLY A 137 -19.65 13.87 14.11
N HIS A 138 -20.68 14.61 14.51
CA HIS A 138 -21.42 15.49 13.60
C HIS A 138 -20.80 16.88 13.62
N ILE A 139 -20.29 17.33 12.46
CA ILE A 139 -19.99 18.73 12.23
C ILE A 139 -20.96 19.23 11.17
N VAL A 140 -21.85 20.13 11.58
CA VAL A 140 -22.70 20.88 10.65
C VAL A 140 -21.86 22.05 10.17
N ASP A 141 -21.35 21.95 8.94
CA ASP A 141 -20.75 23.11 8.27
C ASP A 141 -21.84 23.74 7.38
N VAL A 142 -22.47 24.80 7.88
CA VAL A 142 -23.49 25.54 7.12
C VAL A 142 -22.77 26.50 6.19
N HIS A 143 -22.19 25.99 5.10
CA HIS A 143 -21.70 26.83 4.02
C HIS A 143 -22.83 27.06 3.01
N GLU A 144 -23.22 28.33 2.82
CA GLU A 144 -24.13 28.79 1.76
C GLU A 144 -25.58 28.23 1.79
N GLY A 145 -26.10 27.84 2.96
CA GLY A 145 -27.52 27.46 3.11
C GLY A 145 -27.91 26.11 2.50
N ILE A 146 -26.93 25.33 2.06
CA ILE A 146 -27.06 23.90 1.76
C ILE A 146 -26.56 23.16 3.00
N ASP A 147 -27.38 22.28 3.58
CA ASP A 147 -26.99 21.48 4.74
C ASP A 147 -25.99 20.40 4.31
N ARG A 148 -24.73 20.80 4.16
CA ARG A 148 -23.63 19.88 3.90
C ARG A 148 -23.08 19.43 5.25
N SER A 149 -23.78 18.53 5.89
CA SER A 149 -23.30 17.90 7.12
C SER A 149 -22.26 16.84 6.78
N ILE A 150 -21.02 17.00 7.27
CA ILE A 150 -19.98 15.97 7.21
C ILE A 150 -20.14 15.07 8.43
N THR A 151 -20.35 13.78 8.19
CA THR A 151 -20.20 12.74 9.21
C THR A 151 -18.75 12.28 9.23
N ARG A 152 -18.09 12.43 10.38
CA ARG A 152 -16.72 11.94 10.61
C ARG A 152 -16.79 10.75 11.55
N GLY A 153 -16.05 9.69 11.26
CA GLY A 153 -16.04 8.56 12.18
C GLY A 153 -14.87 7.60 12.04
N ILE A 154 -14.68 6.81 13.10
CA ILE A 154 -13.72 5.71 13.14
C ILE A 154 -14.49 4.40 12.96
N TYR A 155 -14.07 3.59 12.00
CA TYR A 155 -14.74 2.37 11.57
C TYR A 155 -13.80 1.18 11.70
N TYR A 156 -14.27 0.09 12.29
CA TYR A 156 -13.55 -1.18 12.33
C TYR A 156 -13.99 -2.07 11.17
N ILE A 157 -13.15 -2.22 10.14
CA ILE A 157 -13.44 -2.99 8.93
C ILE A 157 -12.32 -4.01 8.73
N ASN A 158 -12.65 -5.30 8.54
CA ASN A 158 -11.65 -6.36 8.30
C ASN A 158 -10.47 -6.37 9.27
N LYS A 159 -10.75 -6.15 10.55
CA LYS A 159 -9.77 -6.06 11.64
C LYS A 159 -8.87 -4.82 11.67
N GLN A 160 -9.17 -3.80 10.88
CA GLN A 160 -8.43 -2.54 10.83
C GLN A 160 -9.33 -1.34 11.12
N TYR A 161 -8.77 -0.29 11.75
CA TYR A 161 -9.48 0.96 12.05
C TYR A 161 -9.23 2.00 10.97
N TYR A 162 -10.31 2.59 10.46
CA TYR A 162 -10.30 3.61 9.42
C TYR A 162 -10.99 4.88 9.88
N ILE A 163 -10.45 6.03 9.49
CA ILE A 163 -11.07 7.33 9.65
C ILE A 163 -11.71 7.70 8.31
N ILE A 164 -13.01 8.01 8.35
CA ILE A 164 -13.82 8.30 7.16
C ILE A 164 -14.43 9.69 7.29
N PHE A 165 -14.35 10.46 6.20
CA PHE A 165 -15.06 11.72 6.01
C PHE A 165 -16.12 11.52 4.92
N ASP A 166 -17.38 11.66 5.31
CA ASP A 166 -18.52 11.43 4.43
C ASP A 166 -19.53 12.58 4.51
N TRP A 167 -20.17 12.92 3.40
CA TRP A 167 -21.30 13.85 3.41
C TRP A 167 -22.59 13.04 3.48
N ILE A 168 -23.58 13.50 4.25
CA ILE A 168 -24.85 12.77 4.41
C ILE A 168 -25.53 12.48 3.05
N GLU A 169 -25.38 13.38 2.07
CA GLU A 169 -26.03 13.29 0.75
C GLU A 169 -25.08 13.04 -0.44
N GLU A 170 -23.76 13.00 -0.24
CA GLU A 170 -22.78 12.81 -1.32
C GLU A 170 -21.91 11.56 -1.11
N ASP A 171 -21.01 11.29 -2.06
CA ASP A 171 -20.09 10.16 -1.99
C ASP A 171 -18.97 10.39 -0.96
N VAL A 172 -18.40 9.31 -0.44
CA VAL A 172 -17.24 9.36 0.48
C VAL A 172 -16.10 10.14 -0.13
N VAL A 173 -15.62 11.15 0.59
CA VAL A 173 -14.65 12.12 0.07
C VAL A 173 -13.23 11.76 0.48
N ILE A 174 -13.03 11.23 1.70
CA ILE A 174 -11.71 10.85 2.20
C ILE A 174 -11.80 9.64 3.11
N LEU A 175 -10.86 8.72 2.91
CA LEU A 175 -10.75 7.47 3.65
C LEU A 175 -9.28 7.19 3.94
N ILE A 176 -8.94 7.07 5.22
CA ILE A 176 -7.55 6.89 5.64
C ILE A 176 -7.45 5.95 6.83
N THR A 177 -6.38 5.15 6.90
CA THR A 177 -6.14 4.28 8.06
C THR A 177 -5.74 5.10 9.29
N LYS A 178 -6.00 4.56 10.49
CA LYS A 178 -5.50 5.14 11.74
C LYS A 178 -3.96 5.27 11.75
N GLU A 179 -3.26 4.33 11.12
CA GLU A 179 -1.79 4.31 11.01
C GLU A 179 -1.28 5.48 10.13
N GLU A 180 -1.81 5.65 8.91
CA GLU A 180 -1.40 6.77 8.04
C GLU A 180 -1.70 8.14 8.68
N VAL A 181 -2.82 8.27 9.41
CA VAL A 181 -3.11 9.48 10.19
C VAL A 181 -2.10 9.68 11.32
N SER A 182 -1.65 8.60 11.96
CA SER A 182 -0.59 8.65 12.98
C SER A 182 0.69 9.21 12.37
N ASP A 183 1.13 8.62 11.27
CA ASP A 183 2.40 8.95 10.63
C ASP A 183 2.43 10.41 10.16
N LEU A 184 1.35 10.87 9.51
CA LEU A 184 1.23 12.24 9.03
C LEU A 184 1.19 13.27 10.17
N LEU A 185 0.53 12.94 11.28
CA LEU A 185 0.51 13.80 12.45
C LEU A 185 1.91 13.88 13.09
N LEU A 186 2.59 12.75 13.26
CA LEU A 186 3.93 12.69 13.83
C LEU A 186 4.96 13.44 12.96
N GLU A 187 4.85 13.31 11.63
CA GLU A 187 5.64 14.09 10.67
C GLU A 187 5.41 15.61 10.84
N LYS A 188 4.15 16.03 11.00
CA LYS A 188 3.78 17.44 11.20
C LYS A 188 4.33 18.03 12.50
N ILE A 189 4.28 17.27 13.60
CA ILE A 189 4.73 17.74 14.92
C ILE A 189 6.25 17.76 15.01
N ASN A 190 6.94 16.92 14.23
CA ASN A 190 8.40 16.87 14.15
C ASN A 190 9.08 16.65 15.52
N THR A 191 8.43 15.88 16.39
CA THR A 191 8.95 15.39 17.67
C THR A 191 8.43 13.99 17.92
N SER A 192 9.05 13.23 18.82
CA SER A 192 8.44 11.98 19.26
C SER A 192 7.19 12.29 20.09
N ALA A 193 6.12 11.56 19.77
CA ALA A 193 4.86 11.66 20.48
C ALA A 193 4.22 10.27 20.51
N GLU A 194 3.47 10.02 21.56
CA GLU A 194 2.68 8.81 21.74
C GLU A 194 1.21 9.16 21.49
N ILE A 195 0.56 8.44 20.58
CA ILE A 195 -0.87 8.63 20.36
C ILE A 195 -1.64 7.86 21.42
N ILE A 196 -2.36 8.60 22.26
CA ILE A 196 -3.08 8.06 23.41
C ILE A 196 -4.42 7.51 22.97
N GLU A 197 -5.20 8.31 22.24
CA GLU A 197 -6.56 7.96 21.87
C GLU A 197 -6.95 8.61 20.55
N TYR A 198 -7.79 7.90 19.80
CA TYR A 198 -8.48 8.44 18.63
C TYR A 198 -9.94 8.62 18.97
N LYS A 199 -10.44 9.82 18.72
CA LYS A 199 -11.86 10.20 18.78
C LYS A 199 -12.29 10.61 17.38
N ALA A 200 -13.58 10.47 17.06
CA ALA A 200 -14.15 10.63 15.72
C ALA A 200 -13.53 11.77 14.87
N ASN A 201 -13.30 12.92 15.50
CA ASN A 201 -12.71 14.11 14.91
C ASN A 201 -11.45 14.60 15.64
N TYR A 202 -10.97 13.89 16.68
CA TYR A 202 -9.81 14.32 17.44
C TYR A 202 -8.80 13.22 17.67
N ILE A 203 -7.55 13.62 17.90
CA ILE A 203 -6.46 12.73 18.30
C ILE A 203 -5.86 13.33 19.56
N ASP A 204 -5.89 12.54 20.63
CA ASP A 204 -5.18 12.84 21.86
C ASP A 204 -3.77 12.29 21.73
N ILE A 205 -2.77 13.18 21.81
CA ILE A 205 -1.37 12.79 21.79
C ILE A 205 -0.66 13.26 23.05
N LYS A 206 0.39 12.53 23.41
CA LYS A 206 1.34 12.91 24.44
C LYS A 206 2.68 13.18 23.79
N ILE A 207 3.15 14.42 23.85
CA ILE A 207 4.45 14.81 23.28
C ILE A 207 5.59 14.51 24.26
N ASP A 208 6.83 14.47 23.77
CA ASP A 208 8.03 14.06 24.53
C ASP A 208 8.24 14.79 25.87
N ASN A 209 7.80 16.03 25.98
CA ASN A 209 7.91 16.82 27.21
C ASN A 209 6.88 16.39 28.29
N GLY A 210 5.97 15.47 27.96
CA GLY A 210 4.92 14.94 28.83
C GLY A 210 3.57 15.61 28.67
N ASP A 211 3.46 16.68 27.88
CA ASP A 211 2.21 17.42 27.68
C ASP A 211 1.22 16.62 26.83
N LEU A 212 -0.05 16.76 27.18
CA LEU A 212 -1.16 16.20 26.41
C LEU A 212 -1.69 17.28 25.47
N VAL A 213 -1.72 16.98 24.18
CA VAL A 213 -2.16 17.90 23.13
C VAL A 213 -3.29 17.24 22.35
N LEU A 214 -4.35 18.00 22.13
CA LEU A 214 -5.51 17.57 21.35
C LEU A 214 -5.40 18.14 19.94
N TYR A 215 -5.49 17.27 18.92
CA TYR A 215 -5.55 17.70 17.52
C TYR A 215 -6.92 17.39 16.93
N ASN A 216 -7.56 18.37 16.31
CA ASN A 216 -8.73 18.18 15.47
C ASN A 216 -8.32 17.78 14.05
N ILE A 217 -8.90 16.71 13.54
CA ILE A 217 -8.70 16.26 12.16
C ILE A 217 -9.75 16.95 11.29
N VAL A 218 -9.31 17.75 10.32
CA VAL A 218 -10.18 18.52 9.43
C VAL A 218 -10.01 18.11 7.99
N SER A 219 -11.13 17.95 7.27
CA SER A 219 -11.10 17.79 5.80
C SER A 219 -10.77 19.13 5.14
N THR A 220 -10.10 19.09 4.00
CA THR A 220 -9.74 20.23 3.15
C THR A 220 -10.28 20.03 1.73
N ASP A 221 -10.41 21.10 0.97
CA ASP A 221 -11.09 21.15 -0.33
C ASP A 221 -10.50 20.23 -1.42
N ASN A 222 -9.31 19.66 -1.22
CA ASN A 222 -8.57 18.85 -2.21
C ASN A 222 -8.61 17.34 -1.94
N LEU A 223 -9.70 16.80 -1.39
CA LEU A 223 -9.78 15.38 -0.98
C LEU A 223 -8.64 14.99 -0.02
N ASN A 224 -8.18 15.96 0.78
CA ASN A 224 -7.09 15.80 1.72
C ASN A 224 -7.53 16.28 3.11
N PHE A 225 -6.76 16.01 4.15
CA PHE A 225 -7.09 16.45 5.51
C PHE A 225 -5.86 17.09 6.17
N ASP A 226 -6.13 17.87 7.21
CA ASP A 226 -5.11 18.55 8.01
C ASP A 226 -5.43 18.41 9.51
N PHE A 227 -4.47 18.80 10.34
CA PHE A 227 -4.56 18.75 11.78
C PHE A 227 -4.50 20.15 12.38
N ILE A 228 -5.51 20.50 13.18
CA ILE A 228 -5.55 21.77 13.91
C ILE A 228 -5.35 21.44 15.39
N GLN A 229 -4.27 21.94 15.99
CA GLN A 229 -4.08 21.86 17.43
C GLN A 229 -5.19 22.63 18.15
N LEU A 230 -5.80 22.02 19.15
CA LEU A 230 -6.82 22.63 19.99
C LEU A 230 -6.25 22.94 21.38
N GLY A 231 -6.14 24.23 21.67
CA GLY A 231 -5.67 24.73 22.97
C GLY A 231 -4.14 24.80 23.09
N GLU A 232 -3.70 25.69 23.99
CA GLU A 232 -2.39 25.71 24.64
C GLU A 232 -2.54 25.24 26.09
#